data_AF-A0AAE3A325-F1
#
_entry.id   AF-A0AAE3A325-F1
#
_cell.length_a   1.000
_cell.length_b   1.000
_cell.length_c   1.000
_cell.angle_alpha   90.00
_cell.angle_beta   90.00
_cell.angle_gamma   90.00
#
_symmetry.space_group_name_H-M   'P 1'
#
loop_
_entity.id
_entity.type
_entity.pdbx_description
1 polymer ?
#
loop_
_entity_poly.entity_id
_entity_poly.type
_entity_poly.pdbx_seq_one_letter_code
_entity_poly.pdbx_strand_id
1 'polypeptide(L)'
;MQPLYTTLKVNNEIELCEVSDPDCKQLIERALLKNRISYYIRWPKASFFSRKKDACIICINDNVKDAAEEIVRGICDESGYNVRFILKRSSNNYL
;
A
#
# COMPACT_ATOMS: atom_id res chain seq x y z
N MET A 1 17.38 13.62 32.85
CA MET A 1 16.74 12.42 32.30
C MET A 1 17.03 12.40 30.80
N GLN A 2 17.82 11.44 30.32
CA GLN A 2 18.07 11.27 28.88
C GLN A 2 16.94 10.42 28.28
N PRO A 3 16.39 10.74 27.09
CA PRO A 3 15.42 9.88 26.46
C PRO A 3 16.11 8.56 26.08
N LEU A 4 15.58 7.45 26.58
CA LEU A 4 15.92 6.11 26.11
C LEU A 4 15.45 6.03 24.65
N TYR A 5 16.37 6.19 23.70
CA TYR A 5 16.11 5.90 22.30
C TYR A 5 15.90 4.39 22.17
N THR A 6 14.65 3.95 22.26
CA THR A 6 14.28 2.59 21.94
C THR A 6 14.53 2.38 20.45
N THR A 7 15.49 1.52 20.13
CA THR A 7 15.75 0.96 18.80
C THR A 7 14.63 -0.01 18.36
N LEU A 8 13.40 0.23 18.80
CA LEU A 8 12.23 -0.49 18.32
C LEU A 8 11.89 0.10 16.97
N LYS A 9 12.27 -0.62 15.91
CA LYS A 9 11.86 -0.33 14.54
C LYS A 9 10.35 -0.56 14.46
N VAL A 10 9.58 0.47 14.78
CA VAL A 10 8.12 0.44 14.72
C VAL A 10 7.73 0.47 13.25
N ASN A 11 7.72 -0.70 12.61
CA ASN A 11 7.28 -0.86 11.23
C ASN A 11 5.74 -0.77 11.21
N ASN A 12 5.23 0.47 11.28
CA ASN A 12 3.80 0.74 11.17
C ASN A 12 3.34 0.81 9.72
N GLU A 13 4.07 0.22 8.78
CA GLU A 13 3.68 0.20 7.38
C GLU A 13 2.75 -0.99 7.15
N ILE A 14 1.69 -0.79 6.37
CA ILE A 14 0.72 -1.80 5.98
C ILE A 14 0.64 -1.86 4.46
N GLU A 15 0.63 -3.08 3.92
CA GLU A 15 0.35 -3.34 2.51
C GLU A 15 -1.17 -3.22 2.32
N LEU A 16 -1.62 -2.15 1.67
CA LEU A 16 -3.03 -1.84 1.50
C LEU A 16 -3.63 -2.72 0.41
N CYS A 17 -3.11 -2.58 -0.81
CA CYS A 17 -3.65 -3.23 -1.99
C CYS A 17 -2.58 -3.53 -3.04
N GLU A 18 -2.86 -4.56 -3.84
CA GLU A 18 -2.13 -4.92 -5.05
C GLU A 18 -2.98 -4.52 -6.28
N VAL A 19 -2.40 -3.72 -7.16
CA VAL A 19 -3.03 -3.16 -8.36
C VAL A 19 -2.25 -3.60 -9.59
N SER A 20 -2.92 -4.22 -10.56
CA SER A 20 -2.32 -4.58 -11.87
C SER A 20 -2.45 -3.48 -12.91
N ASP A 21 -3.49 -2.67 -12.81
CA ASP A 21 -3.91 -1.76 -13.87
C ASP A 21 -3.32 -0.36 -13.68
N PRO A 22 -2.68 0.22 -14.72
CA PRO A 22 -2.04 1.53 -14.61
C PRO A 22 -3.03 2.68 -14.37
N ASP A 23 -4.25 2.59 -14.93
CA ASP A 23 -5.30 3.59 -14.72
C ASP A 23 -5.80 3.60 -13.28
N CYS A 24 -6.03 2.41 -12.71
CA CYS A 24 -6.42 2.26 -11.31
C CYS A 24 -5.33 2.78 -10.36
N LYS A 25 -4.06 2.53 -10.68
CA LYS A 25 -2.92 3.07 -9.94
C LYS A 25 -2.97 4.61 -9.90
N GLN A 26 -3.13 5.28 -11.03
CA GLN A 26 -3.17 6.75 -11.08
C GLN A 26 -4.33 7.33 -10.27
N LEU A 27 -5.50 6.69 -10.30
CA LEU A 27 -6.66 7.12 -9.51
C LEU A 27 -6.39 7.03 -8.02
N ILE A 28 -5.82 5.90 -7.56
CA ILE A 28 -5.46 5.69 -6.16
C ILE A 28 -4.38 6.69 -5.74
N GLU A 29 -3.33 6.89 -6.54
CA GLU A 29 -2.27 7.87 -6.26
C GLU A 29 -2.85 9.28 -6.11
N ARG A 30 -3.74 9.70 -7.02
CA ARG A 30 -4.39 11.01 -6.95
C ARG A 30 -5.24 11.16 -5.69
N ALA A 31 -5.98 10.12 -5.30
CA ALA A 31 -6.83 10.14 -4.13
C ALA A 31 -6.03 10.14 -2.82
N LEU A 32 -4.94 9.37 -2.73
CA LEU A 32 -4.03 9.37 -1.59
C LEU A 32 -3.34 10.73 -1.42
N LEU A 33 -2.85 11.33 -2.52
CA LEU A 33 -2.25 12.66 -2.50
C LEU A 33 -3.24 13.75 -2.07
N LYS A 34 -4.50 13.68 -2.54
CA LYS A 34 -5.56 14.61 -2.14
C LYS A 34 -5.81 14.58 -0.62
N ASN A 35 -5.68 13.42 -0.01
CA ASN A 35 -5.86 13.22 1.43
C ASN A 35 -4.56 13.39 2.25
N ARG A 36 -3.48 13.87 1.62
CA ARG A 36 -2.14 14.05 2.25
C ARG A 36 -1.59 12.76 2.88
N ILE A 37 -1.99 11.61 2.34
CA ILE A 37 -1.53 10.31 2.80
C ILE A 37 -0.18 10.02 2.14
N SER A 38 0.85 9.81 2.96
CA SER A 38 2.14 9.32 2.48
C SER A 38 2.02 7.84 2.14
N TYR A 39 2.42 7.50 0.92
CA TYR A 39 2.44 6.12 0.42
C TYR A 39 3.75 5.85 -0.30
N TYR A 40 4.09 4.56 -0.41
CA TYR A 40 5.14 4.09 -1.30
C TYR A 40 4.66 2.89 -2.09
N ILE A 41 5.27 2.66 -3.24
CA ILE A 41 4.94 1.53 -4.11
C ILE A 41 6.06 0.51 -4.01
N ARG A 42 5.69 -0.72 -3.65
CA ARG A 42 6.54 -1.88 -3.65
C ARG A 42 6.26 -2.70 -4.90
N TRP A 43 7.30 -2.96 -5.67
CA TRP A 43 7.24 -3.86 -6.81
C TRP A 43 7.61 -5.26 -6.33
N PRO A 44 6.68 -6.24 -6.32
CA PRO A 44 7.03 -7.60 -5.97
C PRO A 44 8.10 -8.11 -6.96
N LYS A 45 9.15 -8.75 -6.44
CA LYS A 45 10.16 -9.37 -7.31
C LYS A 45 9.45 -10.37 -8.22
N ALA A 46 9.66 -10.26 -9.53
CA ALA A 46 9.15 -11.21 -10.50
C ALA A 46 9.73 -12.60 -10.18
N SER A 47 8.97 -13.41 -9.45
CA SER A 47 9.30 -14.81 -9.26
C SER A 47 9.16 -15.51 -10.60
N PHE A 48 10.11 -16.37 -10.96
CA PHE A 48 10.23 -17.06 -12.26
C PHE A 48 8.98 -17.84 -12.71
N PHE A 49 7.97 -17.99 -11.84
CA PHE A 49 6.68 -18.63 -12.12
C PHE A 49 5.46 -17.68 -12.18
N SER A 50 5.62 -16.38 -11.93
CA SER A 50 4.50 -15.43 -11.94
C SER A 50 4.35 -14.74 -13.29
N ARG A 51 3.25 -15.03 -14.00
CA ARG A 51 2.82 -14.31 -15.22
C ARG A 51 2.27 -12.91 -14.94
N LYS A 52 2.18 -12.47 -13.69
CA LYS A 52 1.75 -11.11 -13.33
C LYS A 52 2.98 -10.19 -13.23
N LYS A 53 3.43 -9.69 -14.38
CA LYS A 53 4.66 -8.91 -14.50
C LYS A 53 4.50 -7.44 -14.04
N ASP A 54 3.26 -6.96 -13.93
CA ASP A 54 2.96 -5.53 -13.75
C ASP A 54 2.15 -5.20 -12.48
N ALA A 55 2.11 -6.11 -11.50
CA ALA A 55 1.42 -5.86 -10.24
C ALA A 55 2.24 -4.90 -9.35
N CYS A 56 1.60 -3.83 -8.89
CA CYS A 56 2.12 -2.84 -7.95
C CYS A 56 1.49 -3.07 -6.58
N ILE A 57 2.29 -3.10 -5.50
CA ILE A 57 1.75 -3.13 -4.13
C ILE A 57 1.86 -1.72 -3.55
N ILE A 58 0.74 -1.15 -3.12
CA ILE A 58 0.70 0.17 -2.47
C ILE A 58 0.77 -0.05 -0.95
N CYS A 59 1.76 0.58 -0.34
CA CYS A 59 1.98 0.54 1.10
C CYS A 59 1.77 1.92 1.71
N ILE A 60 1.16 1.95 2.89
CA ILE A 60 0.83 3.17 3.65
C ILE A 60 1.18 2.98 5.12
N ASN A 61 1.01 4.02 5.94
CA ASN A 61 1.12 3.91 7.39
C ASN A 61 -0.19 3.38 8.00
N ASP A 62 -0.10 2.55 9.04
CA ASP A 62 -1.20 1.95 9.81
C ASP A 62 -2.14 3.02 10.38
N ASN A 63 -1.60 4.21 10.73
CA ASN A 63 -2.39 5.33 11.25
C ASN A 63 -3.42 5.88 10.26
N VAL A 64 -3.22 5.67 8.95
CA VAL A 64 -4.11 6.16 7.89
C VAL A 64 -4.75 5.00 7.12
N LYS A 65 -4.71 3.78 7.68
CA LYS A 65 -5.24 2.58 7.03
C LYS A 65 -6.72 2.69 6.72
N ASP A 66 -7.51 3.16 7.68
CA ASP A 66 -8.97 3.14 7.59
C ASP A 66 -9.43 4.15 6.54
N ALA A 67 -8.83 5.34 6.54
CA ALA A 67 -9.07 6.36 5.53
C ALA A 67 -8.64 5.90 4.13
N ALA A 68 -7.47 5.28 3.99
CA ALA A 68 -6.99 4.79 2.71
C ALA A 68 -7.83 3.62 2.19
N GLU A 69 -8.27 2.72 3.05
CA GLU A 69 -9.17 1.62 2.68
C GLU A 69 -10.49 2.16 2.15
N GLU A 70 -11.11 3.11 2.85
CA GLU A 70 -12.36 3.74 2.41
C GLU A 70 -12.21 4.41 1.04
N ILE A 71 -11.11 5.14 0.83
CA ILE A 71 -10.80 5.78 -0.46
C ILE A 71 -10.66 4.74 -1.57
N VAL A 72 -9.87 3.68 -1.34
CA VAL A 72 -9.63 2.66 -2.37
C VAL A 72 -10.91 1.87 -2.65
N ARG A 73 -11.70 1.53 -1.64
CA ARG A 73 -13.00 0.86 -1.82
C ARG A 73 -13.95 1.73 -2.63
N GLY A 74 -14.04 3.03 -2.35
CA GLY A 74 -14.85 3.95 -3.14
C GLY A 74 -14.45 3.97 -4.63
N ILE A 75 -13.15 3.97 -4.92
CA ILE A 75 -12.65 3.92 -6.31
C ILE A 75 -12.96 2.57 -6.97
N CYS A 76 -12.83 1.46 -6.24
CA CYS A 76 -13.12 0.11 -6.73
C CYS A 76 -14.60 -0.05 -7.06
N ASP A 77 -15.49 0.44 -6.18
CA ASP A 77 -16.93 0.36 -6.36
C ASP A 77 -17.41 1.24 -7.52
N GLU A 78 -16.83 2.44 -7.70
CA GLU A 78 -17.19 3.36 -8.79
C GLU A 78 -16.66 2.89 -10.16
N SER A 79 -15.45 2.31 -10.18
CA SER A 79 -14.76 2.00 -11.45
C SER A 79 -14.83 0.52 -11.84
N GLY A 80 -15.27 -0.37 -10.93
CA GLY A 80 -15.32 -1.81 -11.16
C GLY A 80 -13.95 -2.49 -11.31
N TYR A 81 -12.86 -1.84 -10.89
CA TYR A 81 -11.52 -2.42 -10.97
C TYR A 81 -11.33 -3.54 -9.96
N ASN A 82 -10.70 -4.64 -10.40
CA ASN A 82 -10.47 -5.79 -9.55
C ASN A 82 -9.15 -5.61 -8.77
N VAL A 83 -9.22 -4.85 -7.67
CA VAL A 83 -8.08 -4.57 -6.80
C VAL A 83 -8.00 -5.63 -5.71
N ARG A 84 -6.81 -6.18 -5.46
CA ARG A 84 -6.62 -7.18 -4.42
C ARG A 84 -6.18 -6.50 -3.12
N PHE A 85 -7.08 -6.40 -2.16
CA PHE A 85 -6.75 -5.91 -0.82
C PHE A 85 -5.87 -6.93 -0.08
N ILE A 86 -4.76 -6.47 0.47
CA ILE A 86 -3.84 -7.30 1.27
C ILE A 86 -4.09 -7.06 2.76
N LEU A 87 -4.23 -5.79 3.17
CA LEU A 87 -4.47 -5.34 4.55
C LEU A 87 -3.57 -6.05 5.59
N LYS A 88 -2.32 -6.31 5.20
CA LYS A 88 -1.35 -7.03 6.03
C LYS A 88 -0.23 -6.08 6.44
N ARG A 89 0.17 -6.11 7.71
CA ARG A 89 1.36 -5.36 8.16
C ARG A 89 2.56 -5.71 7.29
N SER A 90 3.18 -4.69 6.73
CA SER A 90 4.37 -4.81 5.89
C SER A 90 5.46 -5.45 6.74
N SER A 91 5.73 -6.72 6.45
CA SER A 91 6.83 -7.45 7.07
C SER A 91 8.09 -7.03 6.33
N ASN A 92 8.60 -5.85 6.64
CA ASN A 92 9.86 -5.34 6.08
C ASN A 92 11.02 -6.13 6.71
N ASN A 93 11.23 -7.36 6.24
CA ASN A 93 12.46 -8.11 6.47
C ASN A 93 13.53 -7.55 5.52
N TYR A 94 14.13 -6.42 5.90
CA TYR A 94 15.42 -6.00 5.36
C TYR A 94 16.55 -6.75 6.07
N LEU A 95 16.48 -8.09 6.06
CA LEU A 95 17.49 -9.01 6.57
C LEU A 95 17.85 -10.00 5.46
#